data_AF-C5LUV9-F1
#
_entry.id   AF-C5LUV9-F1
#
_cell.length_a   1.000
_cell.length_b   1.000
_cell.length_c   1.000
_cell.angle_alpha   90.00
_cell.angle_beta   90.00
_cell.angle_gamma   90.00
#
_symmetry.space_group_name_H-M   'P 1'
#
loop_
_entity.id
_entity.type
_entity.pdbx_description
1 polymer ?
#
loop_
_entity_poly.entity_id
_entity_poly.type
_entity_poly.pdbx_seq_one_letter_code
_entity_poly.pdbx_strand_id
1 'polypeptide(L)'
;MEWPGRQSFINAPRYEYEDDSGISIGKFRSAAYQESGMFSFFQVYRAGHFVPTDQPEAALLMINDFIHGIFGPDSPRATPEKSSELQAVREL
;
A
#
# COMPACT_ATOMS: atom_id res chain seq x y z
N MET A 1 3.76 -16.75 6.41
CA MET A 1 5.14 -16.57 6.91
C MET A 1 5.08 -16.49 8.42
N GLU A 2 5.88 -17.28 9.12
CA GLU A 2 5.99 -17.21 10.58
C GLU A 2 7.14 -16.26 10.94
N TRP A 3 6.83 -15.20 11.69
CA TRP A 3 7.80 -14.23 12.20
C TRP A 3 7.18 -13.46 13.39
N PRO A 4 7.98 -12.87 14.29
CA PRO A 4 7.48 -12.25 15.52
C PRO A 4 6.45 -11.12 15.30
N GLY A 5 6.58 -10.32 14.25
CA GLY A 5 5.64 -9.23 13.92
C GLY A 5 4.41 -9.66 13.12
N ARG A 6 4.19 -10.96 12.90
CA ARG A 6 3.08 -11.48 12.10
C ARG A 6 1.72 -10.94 12.54
N GLN A 7 1.43 -10.95 13.83
CA GLN A 7 0.12 -10.52 14.35
C GLN A 7 -0.10 -9.01 14.12
N SER A 8 0.92 -8.19 14.35
CA SER A 8 0.87 -6.76 14.05
C SER A 8 0.56 -6.51 12.57
N PHE A 9 1.21 -7.26 11.68
CA PHE A 9 0.98 -7.15 10.24
C PHE A 9 -0.38 -7.67 9.75
N ILE A 10 -0.93 -8.71 10.39
CA ILE A 10 -2.28 -9.20 10.08
C ILE A 10 -3.34 -8.16 10.46
N ASN A 11 -3.14 -7.48 11.60
CA ASN A 11 -4.07 -6.49 12.13
C ASN A 11 -3.86 -5.07 11.58
N ALA A 12 -2.78 -4.84 10.83
CA ALA A 12 -2.49 -3.54 10.27
C ALA A 12 -3.58 -3.10 9.28
N PRO A 13 -4.01 -1.82 9.32
CA PRO A 13 -4.95 -1.28 8.36
C PRO A 13 -4.37 -1.33 6.94
N ARG A 14 -5.28 -1.36 5.97
CA ARG A 14 -4.95 -1.27 4.55
C ARG A 14 -5.13 0.18 4.08
N TYR A 15 -4.28 0.57 3.15
CA TYR A 15 -4.29 1.88 2.52
C TYR A 15 -4.32 1.69 1.01
N GLU A 16 -5.09 2.53 0.33
CA GLU A 16 -4.91 2.79 -1.09
C GLU A 16 -3.62 3.61 -1.28
N TYR A 17 -2.99 3.43 -2.43
CA TYR A 17 -1.78 4.12 -2.85
C TYR A 17 -2.10 4.91 -4.12
N GLU A 18 -2.08 6.23 -4.00
CA GLU A 18 -2.51 7.15 -5.05
C GLU A 18 -1.32 7.79 -5.80
N ASP A 19 -1.49 8.01 -7.10
CA ASP A 19 -0.57 8.82 -7.89
C ASP A 19 -0.73 10.32 -7.58
N ASP A 20 0.08 11.17 -8.24
CA ASP A 20 0.01 12.63 -8.07
C ASP A 20 -1.32 13.24 -8.53
N SER A 21 -2.13 12.49 -9.28
CA SER A 21 -3.45 12.91 -9.77
C SER A 21 -4.60 12.44 -8.84
N GLY A 22 -4.29 11.70 -7.77
CA GLY A 22 -5.27 11.13 -6.84
C GLY A 22 -5.95 9.85 -7.36
N ILE A 23 -5.38 9.19 -8.36
CA ILE A 23 -5.89 7.91 -8.86
C ILE A 23 -5.23 6.78 -8.06
N SER A 24 -6.03 5.87 -7.52
CA SER A 24 -5.48 4.68 -6.87
C SER A 24 -4.83 3.74 -7.89
N ILE A 25 -3.55 3.48 -7.68
CA ILE A 25 -2.69 2.63 -8.51
C ILE A 25 -2.29 1.34 -7.78
N GLY A 26 -2.68 1.19 -6.51
CA GLY A 26 -2.49 -0.02 -5.75
C GLY A 26 -2.95 0.11 -4.31
N LYS A 27 -2.70 -0.92 -3.52
CA LYS A 27 -2.95 -0.91 -2.08
C LYS A 27 -1.84 -1.57 -1.31
N PHE A 28 -1.57 -1.07 -0.12
CA PHE A 28 -0.55 -1.63 0.73
C PHE A 28 -1.04 -1.85 2.16
N ARG A 29 -0.28 -2.67 2.87
CA ARG A 29 -0.33 -2.80 4.33
C ARG A 29 1.10 -2.85 4.85
N SER A 30 1.32 -2.22 6.00
CA SER A 30 2.65 -2.12 6.59
C SER A 30 2.56 -2.27 8.10
N ALA A 31 3.56 -2.93 8.69
CA ALA A 31 3.73 -3.00 10.13
C ALA A 31 5.20 -2.85 10.50
N ALA A 32 5.47 -1.95 11.44
CA ALA A 32 6.75 -1.86 12.11
C ALA A 32 6.82 -2.91 13.23
N TYR A 33 7.97 -3.54 13.40
CA TYR A 33 8.20 -4.48 14.50
C TYR A 33 9.50 -4.16 15.23
N GLN A 34 9.37 -3.57 16.43
CA GLN A 34 10.48 -3.26 17.33
C GLN A 34 11.66 -2.61 16.58
N GLU A 35 12.87 -3.12 16.77
CA GLU A 35 14.10 -2.67 16.09
C GLU A 35 14.34 -3.39 14.75
N SER A 36 13.47 -4.33 14.35
CA SER A 36 13.64 -5.14 13.12
C SER A 36 13.21 -4.40 11.85
N GLY A 37 12.71 -3.16 11.98
CA GLY A 37 12.26 -2.34 10.86
C GLY A 37 10.80 -2.59 10.47
N MET A 38 10.47 -2.19 9.25
CA MET A 38 9.11 -2.20 8.72
C MET A 38 8.95 -3.29 7.66
N PHE A 39 7.90 -4.10 7.81
CA PHE A 39 7.47 -5.05 6.79
C PHE A 39 6.25 -4.53 6.06
N SER A 40 6.35 -4.45 4.73
CA SER A 40 5.32 -3.88 3.86
C SER A 40 4.94 -4.88 2.77
N PHE A 41 3.65 -4.95 2.45
CA PHE A 41 3.14 -5.68 1.29
C PHE A 41 2.35 -4.72 0.42
N PHE A 42 2.69 -4.65 -0.85
CA PHE A 42 2.07 -3.78 -1.83
C PHE A 42 1.52 -4.60 -3.00
N GLN A 43 0.27 -4.34 -3.35
CA GLN A 43 -0.40 -4.87 -4.53
C GLN A 43 -0.61 -3.73 -5.52
N VAL A 44 0.05 -3.82 -6.67
CA VAL A 44 -0.15 -2.87 -7.77
C VAL A 44 -1.36 -3.30 -8.59
N TYR A 45 -2.24 -2.36 -8.90
CA TYR A 45 -3.40 -2.63 -9.75
C TYR A 45 -3.01 -2.71 -11.22
N ARG A 46 -3.71 -3.58 -11.97
CA ARG A 46 -3.49 -3.78 -13.42
C ARG A 46 -2.03 -4.09 -13.78
N ALA A 47 -1.31 -4.77 -12.88
CA ALA A 47 0.03 -5.26 -13.11
C ALA A 47 0.04 -6.79 -13.08
N GLY A 48 0.82 -7.39 -13.97
CA GLY A 48 1.11 -8.82 -14.01
C GLY A 48 2.42 -9.14 -13.28
N HIS A 49 3.19 -10.08 -13.83
CA HIS A 49 4.43 -10.56 -13.23
C HIS A 49 5.54 -9.49 -13.26
N PHE A 50 5.61 -8.71 -14.34
CA PHE A 50 6.61 -7.68 -14.55
C PHE A 50 6.01 -6.29 -14.30
N VAL A 51 5.83 -5.97 -13.02
CA VAL A 51 5.23 -4.71 -12.57
C VAL A 51 5.85 -3.46 -13.24
N PRO A 52 7.18 -3.32 -13.37
CA PRO A 52 7.76 -2.13 -14.02
C PRO A 52 7.43 -2.00 -15.51
N THR A 53 7.09 -3.10 -16.18
CA THR A 53 6.69 -3.09 -17.60
C THR A 53 5.20 -2.77 -17.74
N ASP A 54 4.36 -3.36 -16.89
CA ASP A 54 2.90 -3.19 -16.96
C ASP A 54 2.43 -1.85 -16.36
N GLN A 55 3.10 -1.39 -15.30
CA GLN A 55 2.78 -0.17 -14.55
C GLN A 55 4.08 0.59 -14.21
N PRO A 56 4.72 1.22 -15.22
CA PRO A 56 6.02 1.88 -15.04
C PRO A 56 5.97 3.02 -14.02
N GLU A 57 4.89 3.80 -14.03
CA GLU A 57 4.69 4.91 -13.10
C GLU A 57 4.54 4.42 -11.66
N ALA A 58 3.65 3.46 -11.41
CA ALA A 58 3.43 2.90 -10.08
C ALA A 58 4.72 2.26 -9.52
N ALA A 59 5.47 1.56 -10.36
CA ALA A 59 6.75 0.98 -9.97
C ALA A 59 7.78 2.05 -9.59
N LEU A 60 7.90 3.13 -10.37
CA LEU A 60 8.83 4.21 -10.09
C LEU A 60 8.48 4.94 -8.78
N LEU A 61 7.20 5.25 -8.58
CA LEU A 61 6.73 5.88 -7.35
C LEU A 61 7.01 4.99 -6.14
N MET A 62 6.63 3.70 -6.20
CA MET A 62 6.89 2.75 -5.12
C MET A 62 8.38 2.65 -4.79
N ILE A 63 9.25 2.55 -5.80
CA ILE A 63 10.71 2.44 -5.60
C ILE A 63 11.27 3.73 -4.97
N ASN A 64 10.87 4.89 -5.47
CA ASN A 64 11.29 6.17 -4.90
C ASN A 64 10.85 6.31 -3.45
N ASP A 65 9.58 6.07 -3.15
CA ASP A 65 9.03 6.19 -1.81
C ASP A 65 9.71 5.23 -0.83
N PHE A 66 10.03 4.01 -1.30
CA PHE A 66 10.76 3.02 -0.51
C PHE A 66 12.19 3.46 -0.19
N ILE A 67 12.95 3.91 -1.21
CA ILE A 67 14.36 4.32 -1.02
C ILE A 67 14.47 5.56 -0.12
N HIS A 68 13.51 6.48 -0.21
CA HIS A 68 13.48 7.67 0.65
C HIS A 68 12.89 7.41 2.05
N GLY A 69 12.41 6.18 2.33
CA GLY A 69 11.86 5.81 3.62
C GLY A 69 10.50 6.43 3.94
N ILE A 70 9.78 6.94 2.92
CA ILE A 70 8.45 7.54 3.06
C ILE A 70 7.32 6.58 2.71
N PHE A 71 7.64 5.38 2.21
CA PHE A 71 6.64 4.36 1.92
C PHE A 71 5.99 3.81 3.20
N GLY A 72 4.70 4.06 3.41
CA GLY A 72 3.97 3.59 4.58
C GLY A 72 2.72 4.43 4.87
N PRO A 73 2.10 4.26 6.05
CA PRO A 73 0.91 5.02 6.46
C PRO A 73 1.09 6.53 6.45
N ASP A 74 2.32 7.00 6.63
CA ASP A 74 2.68 8.42 6.63
C ASP A 74 3.08 8.94 5.23
N SER A 75 3.01 8.10 4.19
CA SER A 75 3.25 8.51 2.81
C SER A 75 2.21 9.55 2.38
N PRO A 76 2.61 10.58 1.62
CA PRO A 76 1.64 11.51 1.01
C PRO A 76 0.67 10.81 0.03
N ARG A 77 0.98 9.58 -0.39
CA ARG A 77 0.18 8.76 -1.31
C ARG A 77 -0.75 7.79 -0.61
N ALA A 78 -0.66 7.68 0.72
CA ALA A 78 -1.47 6.75 1.50
C ALA A 78 -2.83 7.35 1.83
N THR A 79 -3.89 6.74 1.31
CA THR A 79 -5.26 7.05 1.72
C THR A 79 -5.89 5.84 2.41
N PRO A 80 -6.59 6.00 3.54
CA PRO A 80 -7.24 4.87 4.20
C PRO A 80 -8.17 4.13 3.23
N GLU A 81 -8.06 2.80 3.15
CA GLU A 81 -8.96 1.98 2.31
C GLU A 81 -10.40 2.29 2.71
N LYS A 82 -11.21 2.78 1.77
CA LYS A 82 -12.61 3.12 2.03
C LYS A 82 -13.35 1.85 2.43
N SER A 83 -13.88 1.79 3.65
CA SER A 83 -14.74 0.68 4.10
C SER A 83 -15.84 0.45 3.07
N SER A 84 -15.96 -0.80 2.61
CA SER A 84 -16.99 -1.26 1.67
C SER A 84 -18.42 -0.97 2.12
N GLU A 85 -18.64 -0.61 3.39
CA GLU A 85 -19.96 -0.23 3.92
C GLU A 85 -20.47 1.12 3.38
N LEU A 86 -19.59 2.04 2.99
CA LEU A 86 -19.98 3.35 2.48
C LEU A 86 -20.31 3.37 0.97
N GLN A 87 -19.95 2.32 0.23
CA GLN A 87 -20.30 2.20 -1.19
C GLN A 87 -21.72 1.65 -1.39
N ALA A 88 -22.19 0.74 -0.51
CA ALA A 88 -23.54 0.19 -0.59
C ALA A 88 -24.65 1.21 -0.31
N VAL A 89 -24.37 2.28 0.44
CA VAL A 89 -25.35 3.32 0.79
C VAL A 89 -25.45 4.42 -0.29
N ARG A 90 -24.49 4.48 -1.22
CA ARG A 90 -24.45 5.49 -2.29
C ARG A 90 -25.08 5.03 -3.61
N GLU A 91 -25.52 3.78 -3.70
CA GLU A 91 -26.20 3.20 -4.86
C GLU A 91 -27.71 2.92 -4.63
N LEU A 92 -28.30 3.49 -3.56
CA LEU A 92 -29.75 3.54 -3.32
C LEU A 92 -30.26 4.99 -3.39
#